data_AF-A0ABD4RXP8-F1
#
_entry.id   AF-A0ABD4RXP8-F1
#
_cell.length_a   1.000
_cell.length_b   1.000
_cell.length_c   1.000
_cell.angle_alpha   90.00
_cell.angle_beta   90.00
_cell.angle_gamma   90.00
#
_symmetry.space_group_name_H-M   'P 1'
#
loop_
_entity.id
_entity.type
_entity.pdbx_description
1 polymer ?
#
loop_
_entity_poly.entity_id
_entity_poly.type
_entity_poly.pdbx_seq_one_letter_code
_entity_poly.pdbx_strand_id
1 'polypeptide(L)'
;MQIEQLDLETRNKIYCYTKKILRKYQKGITSGKLTADKFADNILSQDFINSILDEKIINEYEFKLSYIDYIETLIKIQNENLSNSRKKSTKSIKCFNISQIIQLKNLLHDTGYNLSIPYKYLTPKDIEGIITLINTGSIELGNERIYNYISKA
;
A
#
# COMPACT_ATOMS: atom_id res chain seq x y z
N MET A 1 5.02 -17.90 -8.43
CA MET A 1 4.08 -17.27 -7.47
C MET A 1 3.97 -15.77 -7.76
N GLN A 2 2.86 -15.11 -7.41
CA GLN A 2 2.66 -13.67 -7.60
C GLN A 2 2.55 -12.93 -6.25
N ILE A 3 2.79 -11.62 -6.22
CA ILE A 3 2.75 -10.83 -4.98
C ILE A 3 1.34 -10.79 -4.35
N GLU A 4 0.29 -10.86 -5.15
CA GLU A 4 -1.11 -10.90 -4.71
C GLU A 4 -1.42 -12.16 -3.92
N GLN A 5 -0.68 -13.24 -4.18
CA GLN A 5 -0.85 -14.56 -3.56
C GLN A 5 -0.19 -14.64 -2.18
N LEU A 6 0.66 -13.67 -1.82
CA LEU A 6 1.24 -13.58 -0.48
C LEU A 6 0.16 -13.24 0.55
N ASP A 7 0.35 -13.73 1.77
CA ASP A 7 -0.50 -13.35 2.89
C ASP A 7 -0.40 -11.84 3.18
N LEU A 8 -1.47 -11.30 3.77
CA LEU A 8 -1.60 -9.86 4.00
C LEU A 8 -0.50 -9.28 4.89
N GLU A 9 -0.01 -10.05 5.87
CA GLU A 9 1.01 -9.59 6.79
C GLU A 9 2.36 -9.44 6.06
N THR A 10 2.75 -10.46 5.31
CA THR A 10 3.94 -10.46 4.46
C THR A 10 3.86 -9.35 3.42
N ARG A 11 2.72 -9.23 2.73
CA ARG A 11 2.51 -8.17 1.72
C ARG A 11 2.59 -6.78 2.33
N ASN A 12 2.06 -6.58 3.55
CA ASN A 12 2.19 -5.31 4.28
C ASN A 12 3.63 -4.99 4.66
N LYS A 13 4.40 -5.98 5.16
CA LYS A 13 5.83 -5.79 5.50
C LYS A 13 6.63 -5.39 4.27
N ILE A 14 6.44 -6.09 3.15
CA ILE A 14 7.06 -5.77 1.85
C ILE A 14 6.66 -4.35 1.44
N TYR A 15 5.36 -4.02 1.40
CA TYR A 15 4.86 -2.69 1.07
C TYR A 15 5.54 -1.58 1.89
N CYS A 16 5.60 -1.74 3.22
CA CYS A 16 6.20 -0.77 4.12
C CYS A 16 7.68 -0.54 3.81
N TYR A 17 8.43 -1.62 3.55
CA TYR A 17 9.84 -1.56 3.20
C TYR A 17 10.07 -0.95 1.82
N THR A 18 9.38 -1.44 0.79
CA THR A 18 9.46 -0.96 -0.58
C THR A 18 9.15 0.53 -0.65
N LYS A 19 8.09 0.99 0.03
CA LYS A 19 7.73 2.42 0.10
C LYS A 19 8.79 3.27 0.78
N LYS A 20 9.43 2.76 1.85
CA LYS A 20 10.55 3.45 2.53
C LYS A 20 11.71 3.65 1.56
N ILE A 21 12.05 2.64 0.77
CA ILE A 21 13.13 2.71 -0.22
C ILE A 21 12.73 3.62 -1.39
N LEU A 22 11.50 3.52 -1.92
CA LEU A 22 11.01 4.39 -3.00
C LEU A 22 11.16 5.87 -2.65
N ARG A 23 10.82 6.25 -1.42
CA ARG A 23 11.00 7.62 -0.92
C ARG A 23 12.47 8.06 -0.91
N LYS A 24 13.40 7.17 -0.54
CA LYS A 24 14.85 7.46 -0.54
C LYS A 24 15.36 7.80 -1.93
N TYR A 25 14.90 7.08 -2.96
CA TYR A 25 15.34 7.25 -4.34
C TYR A 25 14.39 8.07 -5.22
N GLN A 26 13.45 8.82 -4.62
CA GLN A 26 12.41 9.56 -5.33
C GLN A 26 12.94 10.39 -6.50
N LYS A 27 14.06 11.10 -6.31
CA LYS A 27 14.65 11.95 -7.36
C LYS A 27 15.05 11.14 -8.59
N GLY A 28 15.70 9.98 -8.38
CA GLY A 28 16.13 9.09 -9.46
C GLY A 28 14.97 8.45 -10.21
N ILE A 29 13.91 8.10 -9.48
CA ILE A 29 12.65 7.58 -10.04
C ILE A 29 11.96 8.65 -10.89
N THR A 30 11.81 9.87 -10.37
CA THR A 30 11.16 10.96 -11.12
C THR A 30 11.92 11.39 -12.36
N SER A 31 13.24 11.23 -12.37
CA SER A 31 14.07 11.54 -13.53
C SER A 31 14.17 10.38 -14.53
N GLY A 32 13.54 9.23 -14.26
CA GLY A 32 13.63 8.03 -15.10
C GLY A 32 15.01 7.34 -15.10
N LYS A 33 15.93 7.76 -14.21
CA LYS A 33 17.28 7.19 -14.10
C LYS A 33 17.28 5.85 -13.39
N LEU A 34 16.29 5.66 -12.51
CA LEU A 34 16.07 4.44 -11.75
C LEU A 34 14.72 3.86 -12.14
N THR A 35 14.77 2.72 -12.80
CA THR A 35 13.62 1.97 -13.35
C THR A 35 13.17 0.89 -12.36
N ALA A 36 11.94 0.40 -12.52
CA ALA A 36 11.31 -0.54 -11.59
C ALA A 36 12.05 -1.89 -11.51
N ASP A 37 12.59 -2.38 -12.62
CA ASP A 37 13.46 -3.56 -12.70
C ASP A 37 14.69 -3.45 -11.80
N LYS A 38 15.44 -2.35 -11.91
CA LYS A 38 16.63 -2.10 -11.07
C LYS A 38 16.25 -1.95 -9.60
N PHE A 39 15.06 -1.43 -9.34
CA PHE A 39 14.53 -1.27 -8.00
C PHE A 39 14.15 -2.61 -7.37
N ALA A 40 13.49 -3.47 -8.15
CA ALA A 40 13.13 -4.82 -7.76
C ALA A 40 14.37 -5.61 -7.38
N ASP A 41 15.40 -5.62 -8.23
CA ASP A 41 16.66 -6.31 -7.94
C ASP A 41 17.35 -5.79 -6.70
N ASN A 42 17.37 -4.46 -6.52
CA ASN A 42 17.96 -3.87 -5.33
C ASN A 42 17.24 -4.29 -4.05
N ILE A 43 15.90 -4.33 -4.07
CA ILE A 43 15.09 -4.66 -2.89
C ILE A 43 15.12 -6.15 -2.59
N LEU A 44 14.93 -7.00 -3.61
CA LEU A 44 14.91 -8.45 -3.46
C LEU A 44 16.26 -8.98 -2.93
N SER A 45 17.36 -8.28 -3.19
CA SER A 45 18.68 -8.61 -2.67
C SER A 45 18.94 -8.15 -1.22
N GLN A 46 17.97 -7.50 -0.56
CA GLN A 46 18.16 -6.99 0.81
C GLN A 46 17.89 -8.06 1.86
N ASP A 47 18.73 -8.10 2.91
CA ASP A 47 18.60 -9.02 4.04
C ASP A 47 17.21 -8.98 4.70
N PHE A 48 16.57 -7.80 4.73
CA PHE A 48 15.22 -7.66 5.26
C PHE A 48 14.20 -8.47 4.45
N ILE A 49 14.28 -8.47 3.12
CA ILE A 49 13.36 -9.25 2.28
C ILE A 49 13.64 -10.74 2.43
N ASN A 50 14.92 -11.13 2.48
CA ASN A 50 15.32 -12.52 2.75
C ASN A 50 14.85 -13.02 4.12
N SER A 51 14.63 -12.13 5.10
CA SER A 51 14.08 -12.49 6.41
C SER A 51 12.56 -12.71 6.42
N ILE A 52 11.87 -12.35 5.33
CA ILE A 52 10.40 -12.36 5.23
C ILE A 52 9.90 -13.30 4.13
N LEU A 53 10.68 -13.48 3.06
CA LEU A 53 10.37 -14.35 1.94
C LEU A 53 11.42 -15.44 1.83
N ASP A 54 10.99 -16.65 1.50
CA ASP A 54 11.91 -17.75 1.21
C ASP A 54 12.76 -17.43 -0.03
N GLU A 55 14.03 -17.79 0.03
CA GLU A 55 14.98 -17.60 -1.08
C GLU A 55 14.52 -18.27 -2.38
N LYS A 56 13.75 -19.37 -2.28
CA LYS A 56 13.14 -20.03 -3.45
C LYS A 56 12.18 -19.11 -4.18
N ILE A 57 11.30 -18.43 -3.44
CA ILE A 57 10.32 -17.48 -3.97
C ILE A 57 11.02 -16.28 -4.61
N ILE A 58 12.03 -15.73 -3.93
CA ILE A 58 12.77 -14.56 -4.40
C ILE A 58 13.45 -14.83 -5.75
N ASN A 59 13.96 -16.05 -5.94
CA ASN A 59 14.62 -16.49 -7.16
C ASN A 59 13.66 -16.95 -8.27
N GLU A 60 12.34 -17.00 -8.01
CA GLU A 60 11.37 -17.30 -9.06
C GLU A 60 11.25 -16.14 -10.04
N TYR A 61 11.47 -16.43 -11.33
CA TYR A 61 11.34 -15.44 -12.40
C TYR A 61 9.95 -14.79 -12.45
N GLU A 62 8.89 -15.60 -12.32
CA GLU A 62 7.49 -15.14 -12.30
C GLU A 62 7.21 -14.18 -11.13
N PHE A 63 7.77 -14.48 -9.95
CA PHE A 63 7.61 -13.62 -8.78
C PHE A 63 8.32 -12.29 -8.98
N LYS A 64 9.55 -12.31 -9.53
CA LYS A 64 10.30 -11.09 -9.84
C LYS A 64 9.54 -10.21 -10.84
N LEU A 65 8.95 -10.79 -11.89
CA LEU A 65 8.12 -10.03 -12.84
C LEU A 65 6.92 -9.38 -12.16
N SER A 66 6.15 -10.17 -11.40
CA SER A 66 5.00 -9.67 -10.62
C SER A 66 5.42 -8.55 -9.65
N TYR A 67 6.60 -8.66 -9.04
CA TYR A 67 7.12 -7.64 -8.13
C TYR A 67 7.56 -6.35 -8.84
N ILE A 68 8.05 -6.44 -10.08
CA ILE A 68 8.36 -5.26 -10.91
C ILE A 68 7.06 -4.50 -11.21
N ASP A 69 6.02 -5.18 -11.67
CA ASP A 69 4.71 -4.58 -11.96
C ASP A 69 4.10 -3.92 -10.70
N TYR A 70 4.31 -4.55 -9.55
CA TYR A 70 3.92 -3.99 -8.26
C TYR A 70 4.68 -2.69 -7.94
N ILE A 71 6.00 -2.67 -8.12
CA ILE A 71 6.80 -1.45 -7.92
C ILE A 71 6.35 -0.35 -8.88
N GLU A 72 6.04 -0.66 -10.14
CA GLU A 72 5.50 0.31 -11.09
C GLU A 72 4.18 0.92 -10.59
N THR A 73 3.28 0.09 -10.07
CA THR A 73 2.03 0.52 -9.44
C THR A 73 2.29 1.49 -8.28
N LEU A 74 3.24 1.15 -7.39
CA LEU A 74 3.62 2.03 -6.27
C LEU A 74 4.23 3.36 -6.74
N ILE A 75 5.09 3.33 -7.76
CA ILE A 75 5.70 4.53 -8.35
C ILE A 75 4.61 5.43 -8.95
N LYS A 76 3.66 4.85 -9.69
CA LYS A 76 2.53 5.58 -10.28
C LYS A 76 1.69 6.26 -9.19
N ILE A 77 1.27 5.53 -8.16
CA ILE A 77 0.53 6.07 -7.02
C ILE A 77 1.31 7.21 -6.35
N GLN A 78 2.62 7.06 -6.16
CA GLN A 78 3.47 8.08 -5.54
C GLN A 78 3.57 9.35 -6.39
N ASN A 79 3.77 9.21 -7.70
CA ASN A 79 3.85 10.33 -8.63
C ASN A 79 2.51 11.06 -8.77
N GLU A 80 1.39 10.33 -8.81
CA GLU A 80 0.05 10.91 -8.79
C GLU A 80 -0.15 11.77 -7.52
N ASN A 81 0.18 11.23 -6.35
CA ASN A 81 0.09 11.95 -5.07
C ASN A 81 0.94 13.23 -5.06
N LEU A 82 2.16 13.19 -5.59
CA LEU A 82 3.04 14.36 -5.69
C LEU A 82 2.50 15.40 -6.67
N SER A 83 2.00 14.97 -7.84
CA SER A 83 1.44 15.87 -8.84
C SER A 83 0.19 16.59 -8.31
N ASN A 84 -0.67 15.88 -7.58
CA ASN A 84 -1.86 16.42 -6.94
C ASN A 84 -1.50 17.42 -5.83
N SER A 85 -0.40 17.20 -5.11
CA SER A 85 0.10 18.15 -4.12
C SER A 85 0.60 19.46 -4.75
N ARG A 86 1.26 19.40 -5.92
CA ARG A 86 1.76 20.60 -6.63
C ARG A 86 0.63 21.42 -7.27
N LYS A 87 -0.49 20.80 -7.62
CA LYS A 87 -1.67 21.44 -8.22
C LYS A 87 -2.62 22.11 -7.21
N LYS A 88 -2.30 22.13 -5.91
CA LYS A 88 -3.14 22.78 -4.90
C LYS A 88 -2.97 24.30 -4.92
N SER A 89 -3.54 24.96 -5.92
CA SER A 89 -4.21 26.24 -5.70
C SER A 89 -5.54 25.95 -4.98
N THR A 90 -5.72 26.50 -3.78
CA THR A 90 -7.04 26.78 -3.15
C THR A 90 -8.16 25.74 -3.33
N LYS A 91 -7.89 24.44 -3.12
CA LYS A 91 -8.97 23.45 -2.96
C LYS A 91 -9.25 23.23 -1.48
N SER A 92 -10.45 23.64 -1.05
CA SER A 92 -11.02 23.26 0.24
C SER A 92 -10.85 21.76 0.42
N ILE A 93 -10.35 21.36 1.59
CA ILE A 93 -10.28 19.95 1.98
C ILE A 93 -11.69 19.42 1.80
N LYS A 94 -11.89 18.47 0.87
CA LYS A 94 -13.19 17.83 0.66
C LYS A 94 -13.62 17.30 2.02
N CYS A 95 -14.63 17.92 2.59
CA CYS A 95 -15.15 17.55 3.89
C CYS A 95 -15.65 16.11 3.80
N PHE A 96 -15.43 15.35 4.87
CA PHE A 96 -15.78 13.93 4.96
C PHE A 96 -17.27 13.71 4.62
N ASN A 97 -17.59 12.65 3.89
CA ASN A 97 -18.97 12.20 3.79
C ASN A 97 -19.35 11.53 5.12
N ILE A 98 -20.12 12.23 5.95
CA ILE A 98 -20.57 11.76 7.28
C ILE A 98 -21.23 10.38 7.17
N SER A 99 -21.96 10.12 6.09
CA SER A 99 -22.62 8.84 5.83
C SER A 99 -21.61 7.68 5.77
N GLN A 100 -20.49 7.86 5.07
CA GLN A 100 -19.44 6.83 4.96
C GLN A 100 -18.79 6.53 6.32
N ILE A 101 -18.63 7.54 7.18
CA ILE A 101 -18.08 7.34 8.53
C ILE A 101 -19.07 6.57 9.41
N ILE A 102 -20.35 6.88 9.32
CA ILE A 102 -21.39 6.17 10.07
C ILE A 102 -21.45 4.70 9.64
N GLN A 103 -21.43 4.44 8.32
CA GLN A 103 -21.38 3.08 7.77
C GLN A 103 -20.15 2.32 8.29
N LEU A 104 -18.97 2.94 8.24
CA LEU A 104 -17.74 2.33 8.74
C LEU A 104 -17.82 2.04 10.25
N LYS A 105 -18.37 2.96 11.05
CA LYS A 105 -18.54 2.75 12.50
C LYS A 105 -19.41 1.55 12.81
N ASN A 106 -20.56 1.44 12.14
CA ASN A 106 -21.47 0.31 12.34
C ASN A 106 -20.79 -1.00 11.93
N LEU A 107 -20.14 -1.01 10.76
CA LEU A 107 -19.41 -2.20 10.27
C LEU A 107 -18.33 -2.66 11.26
N LEU A 108 -17.51 -1.74 11.77
CA LEU A 108 -16.46 -2.05 12.74
C LEU A 108 -17.03 -2.62 14.05
N HIS A 109 -18.11 -2.03 14.55
CA HIS A 109 -18.82 -2.51 15.73
C HIS A 109 -19.35 -3.95 15.53
N ASP A 110 -20.01 -4.20 14.40
CA ASP A 110 -20.66 -5.48 14.12
C ASP A 110 -19.66 -6.62 13.88
N THR A 111 -18.45 -6.29 13.42
CA THR A 111 -17.39 -7.26 13.09
C THR A 111 -16.33 -7.42 14.17
N GLY A 112 -16.38 -6.61 15.24
CA GLY A 112 -15.40 -6.63 16.32
C GLY A 112 -14.03 -6.07 15.95
N TYR A 113 -13.95 -5.22 14.92
CA TYR A 113 -12.72 -4.52 14.54
C TYR A 113 -12.66 -3.13 15.17
N ASN A 114 -11.46 -2.74 15.57
CA ASN A 114 -11.14 -1.40 16.05
C ASN A 114 -10.28 -0.65 15.05
N LEU A 115 -10.49 0.66 14.94
CA LEU A 115 -9.67 1.53 14.10
C LEU A 115 -8.46 2.04 14.89
N SER A 116 -7.26 1.81 14.35
CA SER A 116 -5.98 2.21 14.94
C SER A 116 -5.65 3.69 14.78
N ILE A 117 -6.36 4.40 13.90
CA ILE A 117 -6.16 5.83 13.62
C ILE A 117 -7.49 6.61 13.74
N PRO A 118 -7.49 7.89 14.09
CA PRO A 118 -8.72 8.67 14.12
C PRO A 118 -9.38 8.80 12.74
N TYR A 119 -10.73 8.72 12.68
CA TYR A 119 -11.52 8.84 11.44
C TYR A 119 -11.20 10.09 10.60
N LYS A 120 -10.80 11.21 11.26
CA LYS A 120 -10.42 12.46 10.60
C LYS A 120 -9.16 12.38 9.72
N TYR A 121 -8.43 11.26 9.76
CA TYR A 121 -7.25 11.05 8.90
C TYR A 121 -7.54 10.11 7.73
N LEU A 122 -8.74 9.53 7.65
CA LEU A 122 -9.12 8.62 6.57
C LEU A 122 -9.50 9.39 5.32
N THR A 123 -8.96 9.00 4.18
CA THR A 123 -9.48 9.45 2.87
C THR A 123 -10.67 8.58 2.46
N PRO A 124 -11.54 9.02 1.53
CA PRO A 124 -12.61 8.16 0.99
C PRO A 124 -12.10 6.82 0.47
N LYS A 125 -10.93 6.80 -0.20
CA LYS A 125 -10.25 5.58 -0.63
C LYS A 125 -9.85 4.68 0.55
N ASP A 126 -9.44 5.27 1.67
CA ASP A 126 -9.10 4.48 2.86
C ASP A 126 -10.33 3.82 3.47
N ILE A 127 -11.47 4.52 3.49
CA ILE A 127 -12.74 3.96 3.99
C ILE A 127 -13.17 2.79 3.10
N GLU A 128 -13.17 2.95 1.79
CA GLU A 128 -13.50 1.89 0.83
C GLU A 128 -12.55 0.68 0.96
N GLY A 129 -11.25 0.94 1.16
CA GLY A 129 -10.25 -0.10 1.41
C GLY A 129 -10.52 -0.87 2.69
N ILE A 130 -10.86 -0.19 3.79
CA ILE A 130 -11.20 -0.85 5.06
C ILE A 130 -12.46 -1.70 4.92
N ILE A 131 -13.51 -1.15 4.29
CA ILE A 131 -14.76 -1.89 4.06
C ILE A 131 -14.51 -3.14 3.22
N THR A 132 -13.72 -3.02 2.15
CA THR A 132 -13.34 -4.15 1.30
C THR A 132 -12.60 -5.21 2.12
N LEU A 133 -11.58 -4.81 2.88
CA LEU A 133 -10.81 -5.73 3.73
C LEU A 133 -11.70 -6.51 4.71
N ILE A 134 -12.64 -5.84 5.38
CA ILE A 134 -13.53 -6.49 6.34
C ILE A 134 -14.47 -7.49 5.64
N ASN A 135 -14.98 -7.15 4.46
CA ASN A 135 -15.97 -7.97 3.75
C ASN A 135 -15.34 -9.14 2.96
N THR A 136 -14.20 -8.93 2.32
CA THR A 136 -13.58 -9.90 1.40
C THR A 136 -12.30 -10.52 1.95
N GLY A 137 -11.70 -9.95 2.99
CA GLY A 137 -10.38 -10.35 3.46
C GLY A 137 -9.24 -9.97 2.51
N SER A 138 -9.48 -9.10 1.52
CA SER A 138 -8.48 -8.72 0.52
C SER A 138 -8.22 -7.22 0.48
N ILE A 139 -7.01 -6.84 0.06
CA ILE A 139 -6.57 -5.45 -0.11
C ILE A 139 -6.02 -5.29 -1.52
N GLU A 140 -6.46 -4.25 -2.22
CA GLU A 140 -5.91 -3.84 -3.51
C GLU A 140 -4.40 -3.52 -3.41
N LEU A 141 -3.64 -3.89 -4.43
CA LEU A 141 -2.21 -3.59 -4.48
C LEU A 141 -1.92 -2.09 -4.40
N GLY A 142 -0.97 -1.73 -3.56
CA GLY A 142 -0.59 -0.34 -3.27
C GLY A 142 -1.35 0.32 -2.12
N ASN A 143 -2.42 -0.33 -1.63
CA ASN A 143 -3.22 0.11 -0.49
C ASN A 143 -2.98 -0.73 0.77
N GLU A 144 -1.90 -1.52 0.85
CA GLU A 144 -1.61 -2.43 1.95
C GLU A 144 -1.49 -1.72 3.31
N ARG A 145 -1.27 -0.40 3.33
CA ARG A 145 -1.35 0.42 4.56
C ARG A 145 -2.65 0.22 5.35
N ILE A 146 -3.75 -0.12 4.67
CA ILE A 146 -5.06 -0.36 5.28
C ILE A 146 -5.02 -1.50 6.28
N TYR A 147 -4.15 -2.50 6.05
CA TYR A 147 -3.93 -3.59 7.00
C TYR A 147 -3.57 -3.08 8.40
N ASN A 148 -2.83 -1.97 8.49
CA ASN A 148 -2.40 -1.38 9.76
C ASN A 148 -3.43 -0.42 10.37
N TYR A 149 -4.53 -0.13 9.67
CA TYR A 149 -5.55 0.79 10.15
C TYR A 149 -6.60 0.12 11.02
N ILE A 150 -6.74 -1.20 10.95
CA ILE A 150 -7.68 -1.96 11.77
C ILE A 150 -6.95 -3.00 12.60
N SER A 151 -7.50 -3.32 13.77
CA SER A 151 -7.06 -4.39 14.64
C SER A 151 -8.27 -5.13 15.17
N LYS A 152 -8.19 -6.45 15.30
CA LYS A 152 -9.29 -7.21 15.91
C LYS A 152 -9.25 -6.99 17.42
N ALA A 153 -10.40 -6.64 17.99
CA ALA A 153 -10.58 -6.44 19.42
C ALA A 153 -10.45 -7.75 20.20
#